data_AF-A0A374C1U2-F1
#
_entry.id   AF-A0A374C1U2-F1
#
_cell.length_a   1.000
_cell.length_b   1.000
_cell.length_c   1.000
_cell.angle_alpha   90.00
_cell.angle_beta   90.00
_cell.angle_gamma   90.00
#
_symmetry.space_group_name_H-M   'P 1'
#
loop_
_entity.id
_entity.type
_entity.pdbx_description
1 polymer ?
#
loop_
_entity_poly.entity_id
_entity_poly.type
_entity_poly.pdbx_seq_one_letter_code
_entity_poly.pdbx_strand_id
1 'polypeptide(L)'
;MEHFLAFLNKLPQAMVKEIENGEKQIEINIISSSKEPNEPMSENSIVVSEAITFLNSMQSREEASSYFSSNNLKRADLESICKQLDLPFTKKENMKTLQEKIIEGTVGYKLRSQAIQK
;
A
#
# COMPACT_ATOMS: atom_id res chain seq x y z
N MET A 1 24.76 -5.04 1.00
CA MET A 1 25.28 -4.42 -0.24
C MET A 1 25.88 -5.48 -1.18
N GLU A 2 26.74 -6.38 -0.70
CA GLU A 2 27.44 -7.36 -1.56
C GLU A 2 26.49 -8.24 -2.42
N HIS A 3 25.45 -8.80 -1.81
CA HIS A 3 24.47 -9.64 -2.52
C HIS A 3 23.63 -8.88 -3.56
N PHE A 4 23.40 -7.59 -3.32
CA PHE A 4 22.65 -6.74 -4.24
C PHE A 4 23.47 -6.44 -5.50
N LEU A 5 24.76 -6.13 -5.33
CA LEU A 5 25.68 -5.95 -6.45
C LEU A 5 25.87 -7.25 -7.25
N ALA A 6 25.94 -8.40 -6.56
CA ALA A 6 26.01 -9.70 -7.21
C ALA A 6 24.76 -10.02 -8.05
N PHE A 7 23.57 -9.55 -7.61
CA PHE A 7 22.34 -9.66 -8.38
C PHE A 7 22.38 -8.79 -9.64
N LEU A 8 22.75 -7.50 -9.52
CA LEU A 8 22.86 -6.61 -10.68
C LEU A 8 23.88 -7.12 -11.72
N ASN A 9 24.99 -7.69 -11.26
CA ASN A 9 26.01 -8.27 -12.13
C ASN A 9 25.55 -9.54 -12.89
N LYS A 10 24.44 -10.15 -12.48
CA LYS A 10 23.83 -11.30 -13.18
C LYS A 10 22.81 -10.88 -14.23
N LEU A 11 22.49 -9.59 -14.33
CA LEU A 11 21.55 -9.11 -15.34
C LEU A 11 22.17 -9.25 -16.75
N PRO A 12 21.39 -9.74 -17.74
CA PRO A 12 21.84 -9.74 -19.12
C PRO A 12 22.17 -8.32 -19.59
N GLN A 13 23.26 -8.18 -20.36
CA GLN A 13 23.72 -6.89 -20.85
C GLN A 13 22.68 -6.13 -21.68
N ALA A 14 21.76 -6.84 -22.35
CA ALA A 14 20.64 -6.22 -23.05
C ALA A 14 19.68 -5.51 -22.09
N MET A 15 19.33 -6.13 -20.95
CA MET A 15 18.47 -5.51 -19.93
C MET A 15 19.13 -4.31 -19.27
N VAL A 16 20.44 -4.37 -19.02
CA VAL A 16 21.19 -3.24 -18.46
C VAL A 16 21.04 -2.01 -19.35
N LYS A 17 21.19 -2.17 -20.67
CA LYS A 17 21.01 -1.09 -21.64
C LYS A 17 19.59 -0.53 -21.67
N GLU A 18 18.58 -1.39 -21.60
CA GLU A 18 17.18 -0.96 -21.55
C GLU A 18 16.89 -0.13 -20.29
N ILE A 19 17.53 -0.46 -19.16
CA ILE A 19 17.42 0.31 -17.92
C ILE A 19 18.20 1.63 -18.03
N GLU A 20 19.42 1.63 -18.57
CA GLU A 20 20.24 2.83 -18.79
C GLU A 20 19.55 3.83 -19.73
N ASN A 21 18.84 3.33 -20.74
CA ASN A 21 18.06 4.13 -21.69
C ASN A 21 16.73 4.62 -21.11
N GLY A 22 16.36 4.22 -19.88
CA GLY A 22 15.10 4.58 -19.23
C GLY A 22 13.88 3.84 -19.77
N GLU A 23 14.07 2.78 -20.56
CA GLU A 23 12.98 1.96 -21.13
C GLU A 23 12.42 0.98 -20.09
N LYS A 24 13.21 0.64 -19.05
CA LYS A 24 12.81 -0.28 -17.97
C LYS A 24 13.23 0.24 -16.60
N GLN A 25 12.47 -0.15 -15.58
CA GLN A 25 12.75 0.17 -14.18
C GLN A 25 12.81 -1.12 -13.35
N ILE A 26 13.66 -1.15 -12.33
CA ILE A 26 13.74 -2.25 -11.36
C ILE A 26 13.00 -1.82 -10.09
N GLU A 27 12.04 -2.63 -9.68
CA GLU A 27 11.35 -2.50 -8.41
C GLU A 27 11.64 -3.72 -7.52
N ILE A 28 11.95 -3.50 -6.25
CA ILE A 28 12.30 -4.57 -5.29
C ILE A 28 11.39 -4.44 -4.10
N ASN A 29 10.44 -5.38 -4.00
CA ASN A 29 9.48 -5.43 -2.92
C ASN A 29 9.82 -6.59 -1.97
N ILE A 30 9.91 -6.27 -0.68
CA ILE A 30 10.13 -7.27 0.38
C ILE A 30 8.77 -7.55 1.02
N ILE A 31 8.22 -8.73 0.76
CA ILE A 31 6.97 -9.20 1.33
C ILE A 31 7.23 -10.25 2.41
N SER A 32 6.54 -10.13 3.55
CA SER A 32 6.58 -11.12 4.63
C SER A 32 5.86 -12.40 4.20
N SER A 33 6.53 -13.55 4.27
CA SER A 33 5.95 -14.87 3.95
C SER A 33 5.11 -15.41 5.11
N SER A 34 4.05 -14.71 5.50
CA SER A 34 2.99 -15.32 6.31
C SER A 34 2.19 -16.26 5.41
N LYS A 35 2.39 -17.57 5.59
CA LYS A 35 1.59 -18.64 4.96
C LYS A 35 0.10 -18.42 5.20
N GLU A 36 -0.68 -18.22 4.13
CA GLU A 36 -2.06 -18.72 3.98
C GLU A 36 -2.41 -18.86 2.46
N PRO A 37 -3.38 -19.72 2.07
CA PRO A 37 -3.31 -20.50 0.83
C PRO A 37 -4.13 -19.94 -0.35
N ASN A 38 -3.51 -19.96 -1.54
CA ASN A 38 -4.06 -20.23 -2.88
C ASN A 38 -5.50 -19.75 -3.20
N GLU A 39 -5.69 -18.44 -3.33
CA GLU A 39 -6.47 -17.88 -4.44
C GLU A 39 -5.50 -17.18 -5.39
N PRO A 40 -5.76 -17.10 -6.71
CA PRO A 40 -5.01 -16.19 -7.57
C PRO A 40 -5.27 -14.76 -7.07
N MET A 41 -4.41 -14.31 -6.18
CA MET A 41 -4.51 -13.00 -5.55
C MET A 41 -4.29 -11.97 -6.64
N SER A 42 -5.37 -11.34 -7.10
CA SER A 42 -5.27 -10.31 -8.13
C SER A 42 -4.29 -9.24 -7.67
N GLU A 43 -3.52 -8.65 -8.60
CA GLU A 43 -2.60 -7.56 -8.31
C GLU A 43 -3.25 -6.47 -7.45
N ASN A 44 -4.55 -6.21 -7.66
CA ASN A 44 -5.31 -5.25 -6.89
C ASN A 44 -5.49 -5.63 -5.41
N SER A 45 -5.63 -6.92 -5.10
CA SER A 45 -5.72 -7.40 -3.73
C SER A 45 -4.42 -7.21 -2.95
N ILE A 46 -3.27 -7.36 -3.63
CA ILE A 46 -1.94 -7.16 -3.05
C ILE A 46 -1.77 -5.68 -2.70
N VAL A 47 -2.03 -4.79 -3.66
CA VAL A 47 -1.94 -3.32 -3.47
C VAL A 47 -2.84 -2.84 -2.32
N VAL A 48 -4.07 -3.37 -2.21
CA VAL A 48 -4.99 -3.02 -1.13
C VAL A 48 -4.47 -3.48 0.24
N SER A 49 -3.92 -4.70 0.32
CA SER A 49 -3.38 -5.24 1.56
C SER A 49 -2.13 -4.49 2.05
N GLU A 50 -1.26 -4.07 1.12
CA GLU A 50 -0.11 -3.22 1.41
C GLU A 50 -0.55 -1.84 1.89
N ALA A 51 -1.54 -1.23 1.22
CA ALA A 51 -2.09 0.06 1.63
C ALA A 51 -2.63 0.02 3.07
N ILE A 52 -3.36 -1.03 3.44
CA ILE A 52 -3.86 -1.23 4.81
C ILE A 52 -2.70 -1.36 5.81
N THR A 53 -1.67 -2.12 5.45
CA THR A 53 -0.48 -2.30 6.29
C THR A 53 0.21 -0.96 6.56
N PHE A 54 0.43 -0.16 5.51
CA PHE A 54 1.02 1.18 5.64
C PHE A 54 0.14 2.09 6.49
N LEU A 55 -1.16 2.17 6.21
CA LEU A 55 -2.11 3.00 6.95
C LEU A 55 -2.14 2.66 8.45
N ASN A 56 -2.04 1.37 8.82
CA ASN A 56 -1.99 0.96 10.23
C ASN A 56 -0.67 1.34 10.92
N SER A 57 0.43 1.47 10.16
CA SER A 57 1.75 1.84 10.70
C SER A 57 1.90 3.34 10.98
N MET A 58 1.13 4.20 10.30
CA MET A 58 1.23 5.66 10.37
C MET A 58 0.86 6.25 11.72
N GLN A 59 1.54 7.30 12.15
CA GLN A 59 1.40 7.88 13.49
C GLN A 59 0.54 9.15 13.53
N SER A 60 0.18 9.71 12.37
CA SER A 60 -0.66 10.91 12.30
C SER A 60 -1.66 10.86 11.15
N ARG A 61 -2.74 11.65 11.28
CA ARG A 61 -3.77 11.77 10.23
C ARG A 61 -3.21 12.47 9.00
N GLU A 62 -2.25 13.36 9.21
CA GLU A 62 -1.56 14.13 8.18
C GLU A 62 -0.66 13.24 7.32
N GLU A 63 0.00 12.25 7.94
CA GLU A 63 0.79 11.23 7.26
C GLU A 63 -0.10 10.38 6.35
N ALA A 64 -1.25 9.92 6.86
CA ALA A 64 -2.22 9.16 6.07
C ALA A 64 -2.82 9.99 4.92
N SER A 65 -3.11 11.27 5.16
CA SER A 65 -3.58 12.18 4.10
C SER A 65 -2.54 12.37 2.99
N SER A 66 -1.27 12.49 3.38
CA SER A 66 -0.15 12.57 2.44
C SER A 66 -0.01 11.28 1.64
N TYR A 67 -0.18 10.11 2.27
CA TYR A 67 -0.15 8.83 1.59
C TYR A 67 -1.17 8.74 0.44
N PHE A 68 -2.41 9.18 0.65
CA PHE A 68 -3.42 9.20 -0.42
C PHE A 68 -3.14 10.21 -1.53
N SER A 69 -2.38 11.27 -1.22
CA SER A 69 -2.00 12.28 -2.21
C SER A 69 -0.81 11.83 -3.05
N SER A 70 0.10 11.04 -2.46
CA SER A 70 1.30 10.51 -3.13
C SER A 70 1.05 9.19 -3.85
N ASN A 71 0.08 8.40 -3.40
CA ASN A 71 -0.30 7.14 -4.04
C ASN A 71 -1.54 7.37 -4.89
N ASN A 72 -1.45 7.05 -6.18
CA ASN A 72 -2.53 7.25 -7.14
C ASN A 72 -3.62 6.17 -7.02
N LEU A 73 -4.16 5.97 -5.82
CA LEU A 73 -5.20 4.99 -5.53
C LEU A 73 -6.50 5.39 -6.22
N LYS A 74 -7.05 4.46 -6.98
CA LYS A 74 -8.34 4.64 -7.64
C LYS A 74 -9.45 4.45 -6.62
N ARG A 75 -10.63 4.94 -6.98
CA ARG A 75 -11.85 4.74 -6.19
C ARG A 75 -12.09 3.25 -5.85
N ALA A 76 -11.89 2.35 -6.81
CA ALA A 76 -12.08 0.91 -6.61
C ALA A 76 -11.17 0.35 -5.50
N ASP A 77 -9.97 0.92 -5.36
CA ASP A 77 -8.99 0.51 -4.36
C ASP A 77 -9.44 1.01 -2.99
N LEU A 78 -9.93 2.26 -2.88
CA LEU A 78 -10.53 2.79 -1.66
C LEU A 78 -11.76 1.99 -1.20
N GLU A 79 -12.65 1.62 -2.13
CA GLU A 79 -13.80 0.76 -1.82
C GLU A 79 -13.36 -0.63 -1.33
N SER A 80 -12.29 -1.18 -1.91
CA SER A 80 -11.72 -2.47 -1.50
C SER A 80 -11.04 -2.38 -0.13
N ILE A 81 -10.33 -1.30 0.16
CA ILE A 81 -9.77 -1.00 1.47
C ILE A 81 -10.89 -0.91 2.51
N CYS A 82 -11.98 -0.17 2.22
CA CYS A 82 -13.14 -0.09 3.11
C CYS A 82 -13.74 -1.48 3.41
N LYS A 83 -13.88 -2.34 2.40
CA LYS A 83 -14.37 -3.71 2.60
C LYS A 83 -13.47 -4.55 3.50
N GLN A 84 -12.15 -4.51 3.26
CA GLN A 84 -11.20 -5.31 4.05
C GLN A 84 -11.07 -4.80 5.50
N LEU A 85 -11.28 -3.51 5.73
CA LEU A 85 -11.30 -2.89 7.06
C LEU A 85 -12.68 -2.95 7.74
N ASP A 86 -13.67 -3.60 7.14
CA ASP A 86 -15.06 -3.64 7.60
C ASP A 86 -15.67 -2.24 7.87
N LEU A 87 -15.31 -1.26 7.04
CA LEU A 87 -15.80 0.11 7.13
C LEU A 87 -17.06 0.30 6.28
N PRO A 88 -18.14 0.88 6.84
CA PRO A 88 -19.36 1.12 6.10
C PRO A 88 -19.16 2.24 5.06
N PHE A 89 -19.47 1.93 3.80
CA PHE A 89 -19.47 2.88 2.69
C PHE A 89 -20.63 2.65 1.71
N THR A 90 -20.95 3.66 0.91
CA THR A 90 -21.92 3.58 -0.19
C THR A 90 -21.28 3.97 -1.51
N LYS A 91 -21.73 3.37 -2.61
CA LYS A 91 -21.21 3.65 -3.96
C LYS A 91 -21.41 5.10 -4.44
N LYS A 92 -22.23 5.90 -3.73
CA LYS A 92 -22.48 7.33 -4.06
C LYS A 92 -21.51 8.30 -3.37
N GLU A 93 -20.77 7.84 -2.37
CA GLU A 93 -19.81 8.69 -1.64
C GLU A 93 -18.68 9.14 -2.55
N ASN A 94 -18.08 10.31 -2.34
CA ASN A 94 -16.95 10.77 -3.15
C ASN A 94 -15.62 10.17 -2.62
N MET A 95 -14.53 10.30 -3.39
CA MET A 95 -13.22 9.75 -3.00
C MET A 95 -12.69 10.33 -1.69
N LYS A 96 -12.90 11.63 -1.44
CA LYS A 96 -12.45 12.29 -0.21
C LYS A 96 -13.14 11.71 1.02
N THR A 97 -14.45 11.48 0.95
CA THR A 97 -15.22 10.85 2.03
C THR A 97 -14.75 9.41 2.31
N LEU A 98 -14.40 8.65 1.26
CA LEU A 98 -13.82 7.31 1.44
C LEU A 98 -12.44 7.39 2.13
N GLN A 99 -11.58 8.32 1.72
CA GLN A 99 -10.27 8.54 2.36
C GLN A 99 -10.42 8.91 3.83
N GLU A 100 -11.28 9.88 4.17
CA GLU A 100 -11.54 10.30 5.55
C GLU A 100 -12.01 9.12 6.42
N LYS A 101 -12.91 8.27 5.90
CA LYS A 101 -13.35 7.05 6.60
C LYS A 101 -12.21 6.08 6.86
N ILE A 102 -11.36 5.85 5.86
CA ILE A 102 -10.22 4.95 5.99
C ILE A 102 -9.23 5.50 7.04
N ILE A 103 -8.94 6.80 7.03
CA ILE A 103 -8.08 7.46 8.02
C ILE A 103 -8.65 7.29 9.43
N GLU A 104 -9.95 7.51 9.59
CA GLU A 104 -10.60 7.38 10.90
C GLU A 104 -10.70 5.94 11.39
N GLY A 105 -10.88 4.98 10.48
CA GLY A 105 -10.92 3.55 10.76
C GLY A 105 -9.56 2.93 11.06
N THR A 106 -8.47 3.58 10.69
CA THR A 106 -7.09 3.11 10.90
C THR A 106 -6.38 3.97 11.96
N VAL A 107 -5.69 5.03 11.52
CA VAL A 107 -4.88 5.91 12.37
C VAL A 107 -5.73 6.61 13.43
N GLY A 108 -6.93 7.07 13.07
CA GLY A 108 -7.80 7.79 13.98
C GLY A 108 -8.26 6.94 15.16
N TYR A 109 -8.62 5.67 14.91
CA TYR A 109 -8.96 4.70 15.94
C TYR A 109 -7.77 4.43 16.88
N LYS A 110 -6.59 4.16 16.31
CA LYS A 110 -5.36 3.92 17.07
C LYS A 110 -5.02 5.09 18.00
N LEU A 111 -5.04 6.32 17.49
CA LEU A 111 -4.75 7.52 18.27
C LEU A 111 -5.73 7.71 19.44
N ARG A 112 -7.02 7.44 19.22
CA ARG A 112 -8.03 7.47 20.29
C ARG A 112 -7.78 6.39 21.35
N SER A 113 -7.45 5.16 20.92
CA SER A 113 -7.14 4.07 21.83
C SER A 113 -5.93 4.38 22.70
N GLN A 114 -4.89 4.99 22.15
CA GLN A 114 -3.70 5.41 22.91
C GLN A 114 -4.01 6.56 23.89
N ALA A 115 -4.87 7.51 23.49
CA ALA A 115 -5.27 8.63 24.35
C ALA A 115 -6.12 8.20 25.55
N ILE A 116 -6.86 7.08 25.45
CA ILE A 116 -7.68 6.53 26.55
C ILE A 116 -6.83 5.73 27.55
N GLN A 117 -5.71 5.15 27.13
CA GLN A 117 -4.82 4.34 27.99
C GLN A 117 -3.83 5.19 28.82
N LYS A 118 -3.83 6.52 28.66
CA LYS A 118 -3.03 7.46 29.45
C LYS A 118 -3.88 8.13 30.51
#